data_AF-A0A0C2HWB9-F1
#
_entry.id   AF-A0A0C2HWB9-F1
#
_cell.length_a   1.000
_cell.length_b   1.000
_cell.length_c   1.000
_cell.angle_alpha   90.00
_cell.angle_beta   90.00
_cell.angle_gamma   90.00
#
_symmetry.space_group_name_H-M   'P 1'
#
loop_
_entity.id
_entity.type
_entity.pdbx_description
1 polymer ?
#
loop_
_entity_poly.entity_id
_entity_poly.type
_entity_poly.pdbx_seq_one_letter_code
_entity_poly.pdbx_strand_id
1 'polypeptide(L)'
;MSNDCTPYVPSTPGDLITAENWNDMQCKVQEDIAAKTAAAKEEIIEEGVSRADNAEKFDGKSATEWTDLLDKRYAAEVHDHEGVAGYRRFIKRFTPELDKVLLHHKLGRFPLVDIYRLETVAEVNDKPCKLLFYYGHADAEKYNLAHQVYREKVRLGLPFAQLLDEVGTEYDDENTIEDVLNDFWESFMLTPNDEIDHCQTDWVRECCGQRRTVAELKKADQWNDLYVAMLPVRVLVGETVCRGASFDTAQPTERPINELRPIDAIREVEGGCRALLAQVNYNTIYLEVKGLTANVSPVDLMILMRS
;
A
#
# COMPACT_ATOMS: atom_id res chain seq x y z
N MET A 1 9.35 -66.95 -23.17
CA MET A 1 7.92 -66.70 -23.42
C MET A 1 7.44 -67.87 -24.25
N SER A 2 6.48 -68.67 -23.75
CA SER A 2 5.83 -69.65 -24.64
C SER A 2 5.01 -68.85 -25.64
N ASN A 3 5.21 -69.11 -26.94
CA ASN A 3 4.30 -68.60 -27.94
C ASN A 3 3.05 -69.46 -27.87
N ASP A 4 2.12 -69.10 -27.00
CA ASP A 4 0.80 -69.71 -26.91
C ASP A 4 0.00 -69.28 -28.17
N CYS A 5 0.33 -69.89 -29.30
CA CYS A 5 -0.38 -69.71 -30.55
C CYS A 5 -1.62 -70.61 -30.55
N THR A 6 -2.76 -70.07 -30.12
CA THR A 6 -4.05 -70.73 -30.29
C THR A 6 -4.42 -70.71 -31.77
N PRO A 7 -4.60 -71.86 -32.44
CA PRO A 7 -4.94 -71.90 -33.86
C PRO A 7 -6.34 -71.32 -34.10
N TYR A 8 -6.49 -70.50 -35.16
CA TYR A 8 -7.79 -69.90 -35.53
C TYR A 8 -8.85 -70.96 -35.89
N VAL A 9 -8.42 -72.09 -36.46
CA VAL A 9 -9.25 -73.27 -36.69
C VAL A 9 -8.53 -74.46 -36.03
N PRO A 10 -9.08 -75.04 -34.96
CA PRO A 10 -8.47 -76.19 -34.31
C PRO A 10 -8.58 -77.42 -35.23
N SER A 11 -7.48 -78.17 -35.34
CA SER A 11 -7.42 -79.42 -36.10
C SER A 11 -6.62 -80.47 -35.34
N THR A 12 -7.07 -81.72 -35.39
CA THR A 12 -6.33 -82.85 -34.82
C THR A 12 -5.49 -83.56 -35.88
N PRO A 13 -4.37 -84.20 -35.52
CA PRO A 13 -3.59 -84.98 -36.46
C PRO A 13 -4.44 -86.08 -37.11
N GLY A 14 -4.55 -86.05 -38.44
CA GLY A 14 -5.36 -87.01 -39.23
C GLY A 14 -6.63 -86.40 -39.83
N ASP A 15 -7.02 -85.20 -39.42
CA ASP A 15 -8.15 -84.49 -40.03
C ASP A 15 -7.83 -84.04 -41.46
N LEU A 16 -8.80 -84.19 -42.37
CA LEU A 16 -8.72 -83.66 -43.72
C LEU A 16 -8.90 -82.14 -43.70
N ILE A 17 -7.86 -81.39 -44.04
CA ILE A 17 -7.94 -79.94 -44.20
C ILE A 17 -8.65 -79.64 -45.51
N THR A 18 -9.89 -79.16 -45.43
CA THR A 18 -10.69 -78.82 -46.62
C THR A 18 -10.47 -77.37 -47.06
N ALA A 19 -10.96 -77.03 -48.26
CA ALA A 19 -10.97 -75.65 -48.73
C ALA A 19 -11.83 -74.73 -47.84
N GLU A 20 -12.88 -75.26 -47.22
CA GLU A 20 -13.74 -74.53 -46.28
C GLU A 20 -12.95 -74.16 -45.02
N ASN A 21 -12.15 -75.08 -44.47
CA ASN A 21 -11.28 -74.80 -43.32
C ASN A 21 -10.28 -73.67 -43.60
N TRP A 22 -9.73 -73.60 -44.82
CA TRP A 22 -8.83 -72.53 -45.22
C TRP A 22 -9.53 -71.19 -45.36
N ASN A 23 -10.72 -71.16 -45.95
CA ASN A 23 -11.52 -69.95 -46.08
C ASN A 23 -11.93 -69.42 -44.70
N ASP A 24 -12.37 -70.30 -43.80
CA ASP A 24 -12.73 -69.93 -42.42
C ASP A 24 -11.53 -69.37 -41.66
N MET A 25 -10.35 -69.98 -41.82
CA MET A 25 -9.13 -69.44 -41.22
C MET A 25 -8.79 -68.06 -41.77
N GLN A 26 -8.90 -67.84 -43.08
CA GLN A 26 -8.64 -66.53 -43.69
C GLN A 26 -9.61 -65.45 -43.20
N CYS A 27 -10.89 -65.77 -43.09
CA CYS A 27 -11.90 -64.87 -42.52
C CYS A 27 -11.56 -64.49 -41.07
N LYS A 28 -11.24 -65.48 -40.22
CA LYS A 28 -10.88 -65.22 -38.81
C LYS A 28 -9.60 -64.38 -38.67
N VAL A 29 -8.61 -64.61 -39.55
CA VAL A 29 -7.39 -63.79 -39.58
C VAL A 29 -7.71 -62.35 -39.98
N GLN A 30 -8.57 -62.15 -40.98
CA GLN A 30 -9.00 -60.81 -41.39
C GLN A 30 -9.77 -60.09 -40.28
N GLU A 31 -10.68 -60.79 -39.58
CA GLU A 31 -11.41 -60.27 -38.44
C GLU A 31 -10.48 -59.88 -37.28
N ASP A 32 -9.50 -60.72 -36.93
CA ASP A 32 -8.52 -60.43 -35.88
C ASP A 32 -7.61 -59.25 -36.24
N ILE A 33 -7.17 -59.16 -37.49
CA ILE A 33 -6.40 -57.99 -37.99
C ILE A 33 -7.25 -56.73 -37.91
N ALA A 34 -8.52 -56.79 -38.32
CA ALA A 34 -9.43 -55.64 -38.25
C ALA A 34 -9.67 -55.20 -36.79
N ALA A 35 -9.89 -56.14 -35.88
CA ALA A 35 -10.06 -55.88 -34.45
C ALA A 35 -8.80 -55.25 -33.83
N LYS A 36 -7.61 -55.81 -34.10
CA LYS A 36 -6.33 -55.25 -33.63
C LYS A 36 -6.05 -53.87 -34.20
N THR A 37 -6.41 -53.63 -35.45
CA THR A 37 -6.28 -52.30 -36.07
C THR A 37 -7.23 -51.28 -35.44
N ALA A 38 -8.46 -51.68 -35.12
CA ALA A 38 -9.42 -50.82 -34.44
C ALA A 38 -8.93 -50.48 -33.02
N ALA A 39 -8.49 -51.48 -32.25
CA ALA A 39 -7.95 -51.28 -30.91
C ALA A 39 -6.72 -50.36 -30.91
N ALA A 40 -5.77 -50.58 -31.82
CA ALA A 40 -4.58 -49.72 -31.95
C ALA A 40 -4.94 -48.27 -32.35
N LYS A 41 -5.97 -48.07 -33.17
CA LYS A 41 -6.46 -46.72 -33.50
C LYS A 41 -7.06 -46.03 -32.29
N GLU A 42 -7.87 -46.73 -31.50
CA GLU A 42 -8.46 -46.19 -30.27
C GLU A 42 -7.37 -45.82 -29.26
N GLU A 43 -6.37 -46.68 -29.06
CA GLU A 43 -5.22 -46.42 -28.18
C GLU A 43 -4.41 -45.19 -28.64
N ILE A 44 -4.13 -45.06 -29.95
CA ILE A 44 -3.43 -43.89 -30.48
C ILE A 44 -4.24 -42.60 -30.29
N ILE A 45 -5.57 -42.67 -30.45
CA ILE A 45 -6.45 -41.52 -30.23
C ILE A 45 -6.48 -41.13 -28.75
N GLU A 46 -6.67 -42.10 -27.86
CA GLU A 46 -6.79 -41.89 -26.41
C GLU A 46 -5.44 -41.46 -25.78
N GLU A 47 -4.35 -42.17 -26.07
CA GLU A 47 -3.06 -41.92 -25.42
C GLU A 47 -2.19 -40.90 -26.16
N GLY A 48 -2.29 -40.83 -27.49
CA GLY A 48 -1.41 -40.02 -28.32
C GLY A 48 -2.02 -38.66 -28.67
N VAL A 49 -3.15 -38.67 -29.38
CA VAL A 49 -3.78 -37.46 -29.92
C VAL A 49 -4.36 -36.60 -28.80
N SER A 50 -5.08 -37.21 -27.86
CA SER A 50 -5.71 -36.49 -26.74
C SER A 50 -4.67 -35.85 -25.80
N ARG A 51 -3.47 -36.45 -25.68
CA ARG A 51 -2.35 -35.86 -24.93
C ARG A 51 -1.62 -34.78 -25.71
N ALA A 52 -1.55 -34.90 -27.04
CA ALA A 52 -0.94 -33.89 -27.91
C ALA A 52 -1.74 -32.58 -27.93
N ASP A 53 -3.07 -32.64 -27.79
CA ASP A 53 -3.91 -31.44 -27.64
C ASP A 53 -3.59 -30.63 -26.36
N ASN A 54 -2.89 -31.25 -25.40
CA ASN A 54 -2.40 -30.60 -24.19
C ASN A 54 -0.91 -30.19 -24.29
N ALA A 55 -0.25 -30.36 -25.45
CA ALA A 55 1.18 -30.04 -25.59
C ALA A 55 1.48 -28.54 -25.42
N GLU A 56 0.52 -27.68 -25.75
CA GLU A 56 0.62 -26.22 -25.56
C GLU A 56 0.16 -25.76 -24.17
N LYS A 57 -0.24 -26.70 -23.30
CA LYS A 57 -0.81 -26.43 -21.99
C LYS A 57 0.00 -27.15 -20.91
N PHE A 58 0.45 -26.40 -19.91
CA PHE A 58 1.07 -26.97 -18.72
C PHE A 58 -0.03 -27.16 -17.67
N ASP A 59 -0.27 -28.41 -17.23
CA ASP A 59 -1.34 -28.74 -16.27
C ASP A 59 -2.74 -28.28 -16.73
N GLY A 60 -3.03 -28.43 -18.02
CA GLY A 60 -4.32 -28.05 -18.60
C GLY A 60 -4.53 -26.53 -18.78
N LYS A 61 -3.50 -25.71 -18.52
CA LYS A 61 -3.53 -24.25 -18.71
C LYS A 61 -2.49 -23.81 -19.73
N SER A 62 -2.87 -22.94 -20.64
CA SER A 62 -1.98 -22.26 -21.58
C SER A 62 -1.02 -21.32 -20.84
N ALA A 63 0.06 -20.91 -21.53
CA ALA A 63 0.99 -19.90 -21.00
C ALA A 63 0.27 -18.58 -20.64
N THR A 64 -0.71 -18.16 -21.44
CA THR A 64 -1.55 -16.99 -21.19
C THR A 64 -2.41 -17.16 -19.94
N GLU A 65 -3.07 -18.31 -19.76
CA GLU A 65 -3.86 -18.58 -18.54
C GLU A 65 -3.01 -18.65 -17.28
N TRP A 66 -1.78 -19.17 -17.38
CA TRP A 66 -0.81 -19.10 -16.28
C TRP A 66 -0.37 -17.68 -16.00
N THR A 67 -0.10 -16.90 -17.03
CA THR A 67 0.26 -15.48 -16.89
C THR A 67 -0.88 -14.72 -16.25
N ASP A 68 -2.14 -14.90 -16.69
CA ASP A 68 -3.31 -14.26 -16.08
C ASP A 68 -3.55 -14.70 -14.63
N LEU A 69 -3.28 -15.96 -14.28
CA LEU A 69 -3.44 -16.48 -12.93
C LEU A 69 -2.32 -15.98 -12.00
N LEU A 70 -1.09 -15.92 -12.52
CA LEU A 70 0.07 -15.37 -11.82
C LEU A 70 -0.05 -13.85 -11.71
N ASP A 71 -0.47 -13.15 -12.75
CA ASP A 71 -0.77 -11.72 -12.74
C ASP A 71 -1.91 -11.47 -11.77
N LYS A 72 -3.03 -12.20 -11.77
CA LYS A 72 -4.04 -12.05 -10.69
C LYS A 72 -3.50 -12.30 -9.28
N ARG A 73 -2.42 -13.08 -9.14
CA ARG A 73 -1.77 -13.36 -7.84
C ARG A 73 -0.69 -12.34 -7.48
N TYR A 74 -0.04 -11.71 -8.45
CA TYR A 74 1.17 -10.90 -8.31
C TYR A 74 1.04 -9.48 -8.86
N ALA A 75 0.29 -9.28 -9.95
CA ALA A 75 -0.37 -8.00 -10.18
C ALA A 75 -1.35 -7.85 -9.01
N ALA A 76 -0.90 -7.10 -8.01
CA ALA A 76 -1.72 -6.68 -6.92
C ALA A 76 -3.10 -6.31 -7.48
N GLU A 77 -4.17 -6.73 -6.80
CA GLU A 77 -5.35 -5.87 -6.72
C GLU A 77 -4.81 -4.50 -6.37
N VAL A 78 -4.57 -3.67 -7.39
CA VAL A 78 -4.22 -2.28 -7.25
C VAL A 78 -5.48 -1.73 -6.66
N HIS A 79 -5.54 -1.76 -5.33
CA HIS A 79 -6.68 -1.41 -4.51
C HIS A 79 -7.46 -0.32 -5.23
N ASP A 80 -8.61 -0.72 -5.77
CA ASP A 80 -9.48 0.05 -6.65
C ASP A 80 -10.09 1.26 -5.92
N HIS A 81 -9.72 1.44 -4.65
CA HIS A 81 -10.07 2.50 -3.73
C HIS A 81 -8.90 3.47 -3.45
N GLU A 82 -7.67 3.18 -3.92
CA GLU A 82 -6.49 4.02 -3.72
C GLU A 82 -5.70 4.16 -5.03
N GLY A 83 -6.14 5.08 -5.90
CA GLY A 83 -5.57 5.30 -7.23
C GLY A 83 -4.04 5.41 -7.33
N VAL A 84 -3.55 5.26 -8.56
CA VAL A 84 -2.18 5.45 -9.08
C VAL A 84 -1.14 5.89 -8.02
N ALA A 85 -0.39 4.93 -7.46
CA ALA A 85 0.78 5.18 -6.61
C ALA A 85 0.54 6.09 -5.39
N GLY A 86 -0.59 5.92 -4.70
CA GLY A 86 -0.94 6.66 -3.50
C GLY A 86 0.12 6.55 -2.39
N TYR A 87 0.56 7.70 -1.88
CA TYR A 87 1.34 7.77 -0.65
C TYR A 87 0.40 7.57 0.54
N ARG A 88 0.74 6.70 1.49
CA ARG A 88 0.03 6.58 2.77
C ARG A 88 0.73 7.42 3.83
N ARG A 89 -0.04 8.23 4.56
CA ARG A 89 0.45 9.06 5.66
C ARG A 89 0.01 8.44 6.98
N PHE A 90 0.96 8.18 7.86
CA PHE A 90 0.69 7.75 9.22
C PHE A 90 1.25 8.76 10.20
N ILE A 91 0.48 9.06 11.25
CA ILE A 91 0.90 9.99 12.30
C ILE A 91 1.08 9.19 13.58
N LYS A 92 2.27 9.33 14.18
CA LYS A 92 2.64 8.65 15.42
C LYS A 92 3.20 9.60 16.45
N ARG A 93 2.67 9.52 17.66
CA ARG A 93 3.07 10.31 18.82
C ARG A 93 3.90 9.45 19.74
N PHE A 94 5.17 9.82 19.92
CA PHE A 94 6.10 9.14 20.81
C PHE A 94 6.23 9.90 22.13
N THR A 95 6.08 9.18 23.23
CA THR A 95 6.27 9.67 24.60
C THR A 95 7.36 8.86 25.29
N PRO A 96 7.86 9.27 26.47
CA PRO A 96 8.83 8.48 27.22
C PRO A 96 8.36 7.04 27.54
N GLU A 97 7.05 6.84 27.63
CA GLU A 97 6.42 5.53 27.87
C GLU A 97 6.17 4.74 26.57
N LEU A 98 6.10 5.43 25.42
CA LEU A 98 5.86 4.86 24.11
C LEU A 98 6.96 5.29 23.14
N ASP A 99 8.12 4.63 23.26
CA ASP A 99 9.30 4.87 22.44
C ASP A 99 9.36 3.98 21.19
N LYS A 100 8.44 3.02 21.06
CA LYS A 100 8.44 1.97 20.02
C LYS A 100 7.07 1.73 19.45
N VAL A 101 6.98 1.65 18.12
CA VAL A 101 5.73 1.39 17.40
C VAL A 101 5.94 0.35 16.31
N LEU A 102 5.04 -0.64 16.27
CA LEU A 102 4.89 -1.56 15.15
C LEU A 102 3.67 -1.14 14.32
N LEU A 103 3.91 -0.71 13.08
CA LEU A 103 2.89 -0.20 12.18
C LEU A 103 2.57 -1.22 11.09
N HIS A 104 1.31 -1.63 10.99
CA HIS A 104 0.83 -2.57 9.97
C HIS A 104 0.32 -1.82 8.75
N HIS A 105 1.09 -1.78 7.66
CA HIS A 105 0.76 -0.96 6.48
C HIS A 105 -0.02 -1.73 5.41
N LYS A 106 0.02 -3.08 5.41
CA LYS A 106 -0.74 -3.96 4.48
C LYS A 106 -0.63 -3.56 2.99
N LEU A 107 0.54 -3.11 2.54
CA LEU A 107 0.72 -2.68 1.13
C LEU A 107 0.98 -3.86 0.18
N GLY A 108 1.20 -5.07 0.70
CA GLY A 108 1.52 -6.23 -0.13
C GLY A 108 2.87 -6.12 -0.86
N ARG A 109 3.76 -5.22 -0.41
CA ARG A 109 5.13 -5.04 -0.91
C ARG A 109 5.95 -4.24 0.10
N PHE A 110 7.27 -4.31 -0.03
CA PHE A 110 8.18 -3.48 0.77
C PHE A 110 8.01 -2.01 0.38
N PRO A 111 7.55 -1.14 1.30
CA PRO A 111 7.36 0.27 0.99
C PRO A 111 8.68 1.04 0.99
N LEU A 112 8.73 2.13 0.24
CA LEU A 112 9.68 3.21 0.49
C LEU A 112 9.13 4.08 1.61
N VAL A 113 9.93 4.31 2.65
CA VAL A 113 9.51 5.00 3.87
C VAL A 113 10.31 6.28 4.04
N ASP A 114 9.63 7.41 4.10
CA ASP A 114 10.19 8.68 4.55
C ASP A 114 9.59 9.05 5.92
N ILE A 115 10.43 9.53 6.83
CA ILE A 115 10.03 9.96 8.18
C ILE A 115 10.19 11.47 8.25
N TYR A 116 9.14 12.13 8.73
CA TYR A 116 9.10 13.57 8.96
C TYR A 116 8.74 13.83 10.42
N ARG A 117 9.37 14.83 11.03
CA ARG A 117 8.92 15.42 12.29
C ARG A 117 7.86 16.45 11.99
N LEU A 118 6.74 16.39 12.70
CA LEU A 118 5.71 17.43 12.63
C LEU A 118 6.05 18.57 13.58
N GLU A 119 6.36 19.72 12.99
CA GLU A 119 6.57 20.97 13.71
C GLU A 119 5.25 21.69 13.96
N THR A 120 5.28 22.63 14.90
CA THR A 120 4.19 23.59 15.08
C THR A 120 4.05 24.45 13.82
N VAL A 121 2.88 24.38 13.20
CA VAL A 121 2.53 25.18 12.02
C VAL A 121 2.24 26.62 12.41
N ALA A 122 1.45 26.79 13.48
CA ALA A 122 1.03 28.08 13.98
C ALA A 122 0.62 27.97 15.46
N GLU A 123 0.49 29.11 16.12
CA GLU A 123 -0.14 29.22 17.43
C GLU A 123 -1.51 29.88 17.28
N VAL A 124 -2.55 29.23 17.80
CA VAL A 124 -3.93 29.75 17.77
C VAL A 124 -4.43 29.85 19.20
N ASN A 125 -4.69 31.06 19.67
CA ASN A 125 -5.11 31.33 21.06
C ASN A 125 -4.12 30.74 22.09
N ASP A 126 -2.84 31.08 21.92
CA ASP A 126 -1.70 30.62 22.75
C ASP A 126 -1.51 29.10 22.81
N LYS A 127 -2.17 28.34 21.93
CA LYS A 127 -2.00 26.89 21.78
C LYS A 127 -1.17 26.59 20.53
N PRO A 128 -0.06 25.84 20.64
CA PRO A 128 0.67 25.37 19.47
C PRO A 128 -0.15 24.33 18.71
N CYS A 129 -0.18 24.46 17.39
CA CYS A 129 -0.98 23.64 16.49
C CYS A 129 -0.06 22.95 15.49
N LYS A 130 -0.06 21.62 15.46
CA LYS A 130 0.69 20.83 14.46
C LYS A 130 -0.13 20.58 13.20
N LEU A 131 -1.45 20.50 13.36
CA LEU A 131 -2.42 20.55 12.28
C LEU A 131 -3.29 21.79 12.45
N LEU A 132 -3.50 22.53 11.37
CA LEU A 132 -4.33 23.72 11.40
C LEU A 132 -5.34 23.69 10.26
N PHE A 133 -6.62 23.65 10.60
CA PHE A 133 -7.71 23.88 9.65
C PHE A 133 -8.00 25.38 9.53
N TYR A 134 -7.96 25.90 8.30
CA TYR A 134 -8.05 27.34 8.06
C TYR A 134 -8.71 27.69 6.72
N TYR A 135 -9.17 28.94 6.61
CA TYR A 135 -9.72 29.50 5.39
C TYR A 135 -8.68 30.31 4.62
N GLY A 136 -8.32 29.84 3.43
CA GLY A 136 -7.16 30.31 2.67
C GLY A 136 -7.19 31.77 2.25
N HIS A 137 -8.36 32.39 2.17
CA HIS A 137 -8.47 33.80 1.76
C HIS A 137 -8.20 34.78 2.90
N ALA A 138 -8.66 34.50 4.12
CA ALA A 138 -8.55 35.42 5.25
C ALA A 138 -7.43 35.04 6.23
N ASP A 139 -7.20 33.74 6.43
CA ASP A 139 -6.33 33.26 7.50
C ASP A 139 -4.89 33.03 7.03
N ALA A 140 -4.66 32.79 5.74
CA ALA A 140 -3.33 32.43 5.24
C ALA A 140 -2.28 33.52 5.55
N GLU A 141 -2.65 34.80 5.45
CA GLU A 141 -1.75 35.90 5.81
C GLU A 141 -1.65 36.09 7.32
N LYS A 142 -2.79 36.01 8.05
CA LYS A 142 -2.86 36.20 9.51
C LYS A 142 -1.94 35.23 10.26
N TYR A 143 -1.86 33.98 9.79
CA TYR A 143 -1.07 32.92 10.41
C TYR A 143 0.24 32.59 9.67
N ASN A 144 0.68 33.46 8.73
CA ASN A 144 1.91 33.28 7.96
C ASN A 144 1.99 31.93 7.20
N LEU A 145 0.84 31.45 6.72
CA LEU A 145 0.68 30.20 5.96
C LEU A 145 0.81 30.44 4.45
N ALA A 146 1.29 31.60 4.02
CA ALA A 146 1.49 31.93 2.62
C ALA A 146 2.95 32.31 2.38
N HIS A 147 3.67 31.49 1.61
CA HIS A 147 5.03 31.82 1.20
C HIS A 147 5.05 32.38 -0.22
N GLN A 148 5.88 33.39 -0.45
CA GLN A 148 6.14 33.87 -1.81
C GLN A 148 7.09 32.91 -2.52
N VAL A 149 6.59 32.26 -3.56
CA VAL A 149 7.39 31.41 -4.45
C VAL A 149 7.20 31.96 -5.86
N TYR A 150 8.28 32.45 -6.47
CA TYR A 150 8.25 32.99 -7.84
C TYR A 150 7.14 34.01 -8.13
N ARG A 151 6.94 34.98 -7.21
CA ARG A 151 5.92 36.06 -7.26
C ARG A 151 4.48 35.63 -6.98
N GLU A 152 4.21 34.35 -6.83
CA GLU A 152 2.89 33.85 -6.41
C GLU A 152 2.93 33.51 -4.92
N LYS A 153 1.82 33.76 -4.21
CA LYS A 153 1.66 33.31 -2.83
C LYS A 153 1.14 31.87 -2.86
N VAL A 154 2.00 30.92 -2.51
CA VAL A 154 1.61 29.52 -2.34
C VAL A 154 1.10 29.34 -0.92
N ARG A 155 -0.15 28.89 -0.79
CA ARG A 155 -0.77 28.56 0.49
C ARG A 155 -0.16 27.24 1.01
N LEU A 156 0.18 27.23 2.28
CA LEU A 156 0.71 26.06 2.98
C LEU A 156 -0.46 25.16 3.39
N GLY A 157 -0.51 23.94 2.89
CA GLY A 157 -1.52 22.96 3.30
C GLY A 157 -2.15 22.24 2.12
N LEU A 158 -2.97 21.24 2.45
CA LEU A 158 -3.70 20.44 1.49
C LEU A 158 -5.15 20.91 1.42
N PRO A 159 -5.78 20.94 0.22
CA PRO A 159 -7.19 21.22 0.10
C PRO A 159 -8.01 20.27 0.96
N PHE A 160 -8.96 20.81 1.73
CA PHE A 160 -9.73 20.01 2.69
C PHE A 160 -10.52 18.89 2.00
N ALA A 161 -11.14 19.18 0.85
CA ALA A 161 -11.86 18.21 0.05
C ALA A 161 -10.98 17.02 -0.40
N GLN A 162 -9.69 17.27 -0.70
CA GLN A 162 -8.76 16.19 -1.04
C GLN A 162 -8.49 15.31 0.17
N LEU A 163 -8.32 15.90 1.35
CA LEU A 163 -8.08 15.12 2.57
C LEU A 163 -9.30 14.28 2.98
N LEU A 164 -10.52 14.80 2.80
CA LEU A 164 -11.76 14.04 3.03
C LEU A 164 -11.83 12.79 2.15
N ASP A 165 -11.49 12.93 0.87
CA ASP A 165 -11.40 11.80 -0.08
C ASP A 165 -10.31 10.80 0.33
N GLU A 166 -9.12 11.29 0.71
CA GLU A 166 -8.01 10.45 1.15
C GLU A 166 -8.33 9.64 2.43
N VAL A 167 -9.14 10.16 3.36
CA VAL A 167 -9.57 9.41 4.56
C VAL A 167 -10.89 8.67 4.39
N GLY A 168 -11.62 8.90 3.29
CA GLY A 168 -12.94 8.33 3.06
C GLY A 168 -14.03 8.90 3.99
N THR A 169 -13.91 10.15 4.43
CA THR A 169 -14.96 10.82 5.21
C THR A 169 -16.07 11.27 4.27
N GLU A 170 -17.22 10.62 4.39
CA GLU A 170 -18.42 10.98 3.65
C GLU A 170 -19.07 12.23 4.25
N TYR A 171 -19.64 13.07 3.38
CA TYR A 171 -20.43 14.23 3.78
C TYR A 171 -21.45 14.58 2.69
N ASP A 172 -22.53 15.23 3.08
CA ASP A 172 -23.56 15.76 2.21
C ASP A 172 -23.65 17.29 2.27
N ASP A 173 -24.59 17.84 1.50
CA ASP A 173 -24.82 19.28 1.36
C ASP A 173 -25.56 19.91 2.56
N GLU A 174 -26.17 19.08 3.41
CA GLU A 174 -26.93 19.47 4.61
C GLU A 174 -26.03 19.49 5.87
N ASN A 175 -24.94 18.72 5.89
CA ASN A 175 -23.98 18.72 7.00
C ASN A 175 -23.39 20.10 7.23
N THR A 176 -23.19 20.44 8.52
CA THR A 176 -22.45 21.64 8.89
C THR A 176 -20.96 21.41 8.77
N ILE A 177 -20.19 22.49 8.64
CA ILE A 177 -18.73 22.41 8.54
C ILE A 177 -18.12 21.81 9.80
N GLU A 178 -18.71 22.08 10.97
CA GLU A 178 -18.28 21.50 12.23
C GLU A 178 -18.49 19.99 12.27
N ASP A 179 -19.63 19.50 11.79
CA ASP A 179 -19.90 18.06 11.68
C ASP A 179 -18.85 17.39 10.78
N VAL A 180 -18.66 17.92 9.56
CA VAL A 180 -17.68 17.37 8.61
C VAL A 180 -16.25 17.43 9.15
N LEU A 181 -15.89 18.49 9.89
CA LEU A 181 -14.57 18.61 10.48
C LEU A 181 -14.36 17.63 11.65
N ASN A 182 -15.38 17.40 12.47
CA ASN A 182 -15.33 16.41 13.54
C ASN A 182 -15.20 15.01 12.96
N ASP A 183 -16.03 14.64 11.98
CA ASP A 183 -15.96 13.36 11.28
C ASP A 183 -14.60 13.17 10.58
N PHE A 184 -14.06 14.24 10.01
CA PHE A 184 -12.70 14.23 9.46
C PHE A 184 -11.66 13.93 10.53
N TRP A 185 -11.69 14.62 11.68
CA TRP A 185 -10.69 14.38 12.73
C TRP A 185 -10.82 12.99 13.34
N GLU A 186 -12.04 12.48 13.52
CA GLU A 186 -12.29 11.12 13.97
C GLU A 186 -11.70 10.10 13.00
N SER A 187 -11.94 10.25 11.69
CA SER A 187 -11.38 9.37 10.66
C SER A 187 -9.86 9.50 10.52
N PHE A 188 -9.35 10.73 10.53
CA PHE A 188 -7.93 11.02 10.33
C PHE A 188 -7.08 10.57 11.52
N MET A 189 -7.61 10.65 12.75
CA MET A 189 -6.94 10.19 13.98
C MET A 189 -7.32 8.75 14.37
N LEU A 190 -8.10 8.06 13.54
CA LEU A 190 -8.42 6.66 13.76
C LEU A 190 -7.17 5.80 13.64
N THR A 191 -7.12 4.69 14.38
CA THR A 191 -6.07 3.67 14.22
C THR A 191 -5.91 3.32 12.73
N PRO A 192 -4.70 3.43 12.17
CA PRO A 192 -3.42 3.40 12.87
C PRO A 192 -2.77 4.75 13.18
N ASN A 193 -3.45 5.89 13.07
CA ASN A 193 -2.91 7.19 13.50
C ASN A 193 -3.09 7.40 15.01
N ASP A 194 -2.25 8.26 15.59
CA ASP A 194 -2.38 8.72 16.97
C ASP A 194 -2.92 10.16 16.99
N GLU A 195 -3.63 10.52 18.06
CA GLU A 195 -4.13 11.88 18.27
C GLU A 195 -2.97 12.87 18.44
N ILE A 196 -2.97 13.94 17.64
CA ILE A 196 -2.01 15.04 17.72
C ILE A 196 -2.71 16.40 17.86
N ASP A 197 -1.92 17.39 18.29
CA ASP A 197 -2.42 18.74 18.52
C ASP A 197 -2.89 19.39 17.20
N HIS A 198 -4.20 19.53 17.11
CA HIS A 198 -4.88 20.18 16.00
C HIS A 198 -5.66 21.40 16.48
N CYS A 199 -5.86 22.33 15.56
CA CYS A 199 -6.57 23.58 15.81
C CYS A 199 -7.38 23.98 14.58
N GLN A 200 -8.30 24.91 14.81
CA GLN A 200 -9.04 25.62 13.78
C GLN A 200 -8.97 27.12 14.03
N THR A 201 -8.95 27.92 12.97
CA THR A 201 -8.87 29.38 13.08
C THR A 201 -10.16 29.99 13.65
N ASP A 202 -10.07 31.24 14.09
CA ASP A 202 -11.24 31.96 14.63
C ASP A 202 -12.33 32.13 13.56
N TRP A 203 -11.93 32.32 12.29
CA TRP A 203 -12.89 32.41 11.18
C TRP A 203 -13.74 31.14 11.09
N VAL A 204 -13.13 29.96 11.18
CA VAL A 204 -13.86 28.69 11.13
C VAL A 204 -14.85 28.62 12.29
N ARG A 205 -14.40 28.94 13.51
CA ARG A 205 -15.23 28.90 14.72
C ARG A 205 -16.40 29.88 14.67
N GLU A 206 -16.15 31.12 14.27
CA GLU A 206 -17.12 32.21 14.37
C GLU A 206 -18.06 32.28 13.15
N CYS A 207 -17.53 32.06 11.95
CA CYS A 207 -18.28 32.20 10.70
C CYS A 207 -18.99 30.91 10.29
N CYS A 208 -18.39 29.76 10.57
CA CYS A 208 -18.71 28.52 9.85
C CYS A 208 -19.19 27.36 10.74
N GLY A 209 -18.70 27.23 11.97
CA GLY A 209 -18.95 26.07 12.85
C GLY A 209 -20.39 25.53 12.80
N GLN A 210 -21.31 26.20 13.50
CA GLN A 210 -22.71 25.73 13.62
C GLN A 210 -23.70 26.37 12.64
N ARG A 211 -23.23 27.28 11.78
CA ARG A 211 -24.13 28.21 11.08
C ARG A 211 -24.26 27.96 9.59
N ARG A 212 -23.32 27.24 8.99
CA ARG A 212 -23.26 27.10 7.54
C ARG A 212 -23.12 25.65 7.12
N THR A 213 -23.95 25.27 6.17
CA THR A 213 -23.86 23.94 5.56
C THR A 213 -22.84 23.93 4.44
N VAL A 214 -22.42 22.73 4.04
CA VAL A 214 -21.57 22.52 2.87
C VAL A 214 -22.17 23.14 1.60
N ALA A 215 -23.49 23.04 1.39
CA ALA A 215 -24.17 23.67 0.25
C ALA A 215 -23.98 25.19 0.22
N GLU A 216 -24.10 25.84 1.38
CA GLU A 216 -23.94 27.29 1.49
C GLU A 216 -22.50 27.75 1.23
N LEU A 217 -21.51 26.96 1.62
CA LEU A 217 -20.11 27.23 1.27
C LEU A 217 -19.83 27.03 -0.20
N LYS A 218 -20.32 25.94 -0.80
CA LYS A 218 -20.17 25.67 -2.23
C LYS A 218 -20.80 26.79 -3.06
N LYS A 219 -22.01 27.22 -2.69
CA LYS A 219 -22.71 28.34 -3.35
C LYS A 219 -21.95 29.67 -3.24
N ALA A 220 -21.21 29.86 -2.15
CA ALA A 220 -20.38 31.05 -1.93
C ALA A 220 -18.95 30.94 -2.52
N ASP A 221 -18.61 29.82 -3.18
CA ASP A 221 -17.26 29.48 -3.66
C ASP A 221 -16.18 29.50 -2.56
N GLN A 222 -16.57 29.14 -1.34
CA GLN A 222 -15.67 29.13 -0.18
C GLN A 222 -15.19 27.74 0.19
N TRP A 223 -15.92 26.69 -0.25
CA TRP A 223 -15.58 25.29 0.03
C TRP A 223 -14.17 24.92 -0.47
N ASN A 224 -13.82 25.37 -1.68
CA ASN A 224 -12.53 25.09 -2.30
C ASN A 224 -11.35 25.86 -1.67
N ASP A 225 -11.66 26.84 -0.82
CA ASP A 225 -10.70 27.68 -0.12
C ASP A 225 -10.44 27.18 1.32
N LEU A 226 -10.95 26.01 1.70
CA LEU A 226 -10.67 25.37 2.99
C LEU A 226 -9.43 24.47 2.88
N TYR A 227 -8.52 24.59 3.85
CA TYR A 227 -7.25 23.87 3.85
C TYR A 227 -6.92 23.32 5.23
N VAL A 228 -6.12 22.24 5.23
CA VAL A 228 -5.42 21.76 6.43
C VAL A 228 -3.93 21.94 6.22
N ALA A 229 -3.30 22.78 7.05
CA ALA A 229 -1.87 22.99 7.07
C ALA A 229 -1.18 21.99 8.03
N MET A 230 -0.03 21.51 7.59
CA MET A 230 0.93 20.71 8.37
C MET A 230 2.34 21.12 7.96
N LEU A 231 3.30 21.08 8.89
CA LEU A 231 4.69 21.46 8.64
C LEU A 231 5.64 20.26 8.86
N PRO A 232 5.74 19.36 7.87
CA PRO A 232 6.63 18.20 7.97
C PRO A 232 8.08 18.62 7.69
N VAL A 233 8.96 18.36 8.64
CA VAL A 233 10.42 18.52 8.49
C VAL A 233 11.04 17.14 8.32
N ARG A 234 11.73 16.93 7.20
CA ARG A 234 12.35 15.62 6.92
C ARG A 234 13.37 15.28 8.00
N VAL A 235 13.30 14.06 8.51
CA VAL A 235 14.29 13.51 9.46
C VAL A 235 15.23 12.59 8.69
N LEU A 236 16.52 12.92 8.66
CA LEU A 236 17.51 12.01 8.10
C LEU A 236 17.76 10.85 9.07
N VAL A 237 18.09 9.67 8.52
CA VAL A 237 18.38 8.49 9.34
C VAL A 237 19.56 8.79 10.28
N GLY A 238 19.33 8.63 11.59
CA GLY A 238 20.34 8.91 12.63
C GLY A 238 20.38 10.37 13.10
N GLU A 239 19.56 11.25 12.54
CA GLU A 239 19.46 12.64 12.96
C GLU A 239 18.76 12.80 14.32
N THR A 240 19.14 13.84 15.05
CA THR A 240 18.50 14.21 16.32
C THR A 240 17.15 14.89 16.07
N VAL A 241 16.09 14.28 16.58
CA VAL A 241 14.68 14.64 16.37
C VAL A 241 14.12 15.51 17.50
N CYS A 242 14.74 15.50 18.67
CA CYS A 242 14.47 16.47 19.74
C CYS A 242 15.77 17.10 20.17
N ARG A 243 15.82 18.43 20.29
CA ARG A 243 16.82 19.07 21.14
C ARG A 243 16.22 19.22 22.53
N GLY A 244 16.80 18.54 23.50
CA GLY A 244 16.54 18.82 24.91
C GLY A 244 16.82 20.29 25.17
N ALA A 245 16.01 20.90 26.03
CA ALA A 245 16.10 22.29 26.42
C ALA A 245 17.42 22.57 27.16
N SER A 246 18.52 22.74 26.42
CA SER A 246 19.66 23.54 26.84
C SER A 246 20.24 24.21 25.59
N PHE A 247 19.75 25.40 25.29
CA PHE A 247 20.43 26.31 24.36
C PHE A 247 20.81 27.58 25.10
N ASP A 248 22.08 27.64 25.47
CA ASP A 248 22.87 28.84 25.24
C ASP A 248 22.81 29.14 23.73
N THR A 249 22.50 30.39 23.42
CA THR A 249 22.16 30.93 22.10
C THR A 249 23.37 31.06 21.16
N ALA A 250 23.97 29.94 20.76
CA ALA A 250 24.97 29.94 19.68
C ALA A 250 24.28 29.74 18.31
N GLN A 251 24.36 30.76 17.45
CA GLN A 251 23.82 30.76 16.09
C GLN A 251 24.38 29.58 15.25
N PRO A 252 23.57 28.98 14.37
CA PRO A 252 24.04 27.94 13.47
C PRO A 252 24.95 28.55 12.40
N THR A 253 26.25 28.26 12.47
CA THR A 253 27.17 28.52 11.36
C THR A 253 26.88 27.52 10.23
N GLU A 254 26.58 28.05 9.04
CA GLU A 254 26.46 27.30 7.79
C GLU A 254 27.67 26.36 7.62
N ARG A 255 27.43 25.05 7.51
CA ARG A 255 28.47 24.07 7.15
C ARG A 255 28.23 23.58 5.71
N PRO A 256 29.28 23.50 4.89
CA PRO A 256 29.17 23.05 3.50
C PRO A 256 28.83 21.56 3.39
N ILE A 257 28.06 21.22 2.35
CA ILE A 257 27.35 19.94 2.11
C ILE A 257 28.30 18.76 1.76
N ASN A 258 29.61 18.97 1.64
CA ASN A 258 30.53 18.00 1.01
C ASN A 258 31.36 17.09 1.95
N GLU A 259 30.99 16.94 3.23
CA GLU A 259 31.65 15.96 4.13
C GLU A 259 30.70 14.84 4.56
N LEU A 260 30.47 13.85 3.69
CA LEU A 260 29.93 12.55 4.09
C LEU A 260 31.06 11.76 4.76
N ARG A 261 31.05 11.65 6.09
CA ARG A 261 31.92 10.73 6.82
C ARG A 261 31.33 9.31 6.85
N PRO A 262 32.17 8.26 6.96
CA PRO A 262 31.72 6.90 7.22
C PRO A 262 30.90 6.82 8.52
N ILE A 263 29.93 5.89 8.57
CA ILE A 263 29.00 5.62 9.67
C ILE A 263 29.73 4.95 10.85
N ASP A 264 30.74 5.61 11.43
CA ASP A 264 31.47 5.09 12.57
C ASP A 264 31.59 6.15 13.69
N ALA A 265 31.23 5.69 14.89
CA ALA A 265 31.16 6.40 16.17
C ALA A 265 29.99 7.40 16.33
N ILE A 266 28.86 6.84 16.80
CA ILE A 266 27.79 7.59 17.44
C ILE A 266 28.37 8.32 18.67
N ARG A 267 28.70 9.61 18.51
CA ARG A 267 28.77 10.50 19.67
C ARG A 267 27.35 10.66 20.21
N GLU A 268 27.15 10.23 21.45
CA GLU A 268 25.98 10.61 22.24
C GLU A 268 26.00 12.13 22.35
N VAL A 269 25.07 12.79 21.68
CA VAL A 269 24.82 14.22 21.92
C VAL A 269 23.95 14.23 23.17
N GLU A 270 24.54 14.63 24.30
CA GLU A 270 23.82 14.78 25.56
C GLU A 270 22.58 15.65 25.33
N GLY A 271 21.40 15.10 25.63
CA GLY A 271 20.13 15.81 25.55
C GLY A 271 19.36 15.69 24.23
N GLY A 272 19.76 14.87 23.25
CA GLY A 272 18.99 14.68 22.02
C GLY A 272 18.19 13.38 21.94
N CYS A 273 16.94 13.41 21.47
CA CYS A 273 16.23 12.19 21.06
C CYS A 273 16.50 11.88 19.57
N ARG A 274 16.49 10.62 19.14
CA ARG A 274 16.74 10.20 17.74
C ARG A 274 15.68 9.21 17.27
N ALA A 275 15.07 9.46 16.11
CA ALA A 275 14.19 8.48 15.46
C ALA A 275 15.02 7.50 14.63
N LEU A 276 14.73 6.22 14.79
CA LEU A 276 15.37 5.11 14.10
C LEU A 276 14.31 4.30 13.38
N LEU A 277 14.45 4.19 12.07
CA LEU A 277 13.76 3.17 11.28
C LEU A 277 14.48 1.85 11.50
N ALA A 278 13.98 1.06 12.45
CA ALA A 278 14.68 -0.12 12.93
C ALA A 278 14.47 -1.33 12.00
N GLN A 279 13.28 -1.49 11.40
CA GLN A 279 13.03 -2.57 10.45
C GLN A 279 11.86 -2.24 9.50
N VAL A 280 12.01 -2.58 8.22
CA VAL A 280 10.94 -2.56 7.22
C VAL A 280 10.70 -3.99 6.75
N ASN A 281 9.50 -4.49 6.95
CA ASN A 281 9.04 -5.81 6.50
C ASN A 281 7.98 -5.66 5.41
N TYR A 282 7.55 -6.79 4.86
CA TYR A 282 6.56 -6.85 3.77
C TYR A 282 5.19 -6.24 4.13
N ASN A 283 4.79 -6.34 5.40
CA ASN A 283 3.49 -5.86 5.90
C ASN A 283 3.59 -4.94 7.12
N THR A 284 4.79 -4.78 7.68
CA THR A 284 5.00 -4.05 8.92
C THR A 284 6.24 -3.19 8.89
N ILE A 285 6.21 -2.08 9.62
CA ILE A 285 7.37 -1.24 9.88
C ILE A 285 7.53 -1.09 11.38
N TYR A 286 8.77 -1.20 11.85
CA TYR A 286 9.14 -1.02 13.25
C TYR A 286 9.94 0.27 13.40
N LEU A 287 9.42 1.17 14.24
CA LEU A 287 9.99 2.48 14.53
C LEU A 287 10.33 2.56 16.01
N GLU A 288 11.50 3.14 16.30
CA GLU A 288 11.98 3.38 17.66
C GLU A 288 12.50 4.81 17.78
N VAL A 289 12.10 5.54 18.82
CA VAL A 289 12.64 6.87 19.15
C VAL A 289 13.44 6.76 20.44
N LYS A 290 14.76 6.77 20.34
CA LYS A 290 15.65 6.68 21.50
C LYS A 290 15.88 8.04 22.14
N GLY A 291 16.12 8.04 23.46
CA GLY A 291 16.50 9.25 24.19
C GLY A 291 15.32 10.15 24.59
N LEU A 292 14.10 9.64 24.53
CA LEU A 292 12.95 10.30 25.16
C LEU A 292 13.09 10.19 26.68
N THR A 293 12.96 11.31 27.37
CA THR A 293 12.98 11.38 28.84
C THR A 293 11.75 12.13 29.30
N ALA A 294 11.37 11.99 30.58
CA ALA A 294 10.19 12.65 31.16
C ALA A 294 10.16 14.18 30.97
N ASN A 295 11.31 14.81 30.72
CA ASN A 295 11.43 16.26 30.54
C ASN A 295 11.39 16.70 29.07
N VAL A 296 11.25 15.78 28.12
CA VAL A 296 11.22 16.07 26.68
C VAL A 296 9.77 16.02 26.21
N SER A 297 9.35 17.05 25.48
CA SER A 297 8.02 17.10 24.86
C SER A 297 7.79 15.90 23.94
N PRO A 298 6.54 15.41 23.80
CA PRO A 298 6.21 14.35 22.86
C PRO A 298 6.68 14.67 21.44
N VAL A 299 7.11 13.63 20.73
CA VAL A 299 7.56 13.74 19.33
C VAL A 299 6.47 13.22 18.43
N ASP A 300 5.96 14.08 17.57
CA ASP A 300 4.98 13.68 16.57
C ASP A 300 5.71 13.47 15.23
N LEU A 301 5.63 12.26 14.71
CA LEU A 301 6.23 11.85 13.45
C LEU A 301 5.12 11.59 12.42
N MET A 302 5.32 12.11 11.21
CA MET A 302 4.59 11.70 10.02
C MET A 302 5.43 10.72 9.22
N ILE A 303 4.90 9.52 9.01
CA ILE A 303 5.52 8.44 8.24
C ILE A 303 4.82 8.41 6.89
N LEU A 304 5.56 8.73 5.85
CA LEU A 304 5.07 8.69 4.48
C LEU A 304 5.55 7.39 3.84
N MET A 305 4.60 6.54 3.45
CA MET A 305 4.89 5.28 2.77
C MET A 305 4.47 5.36 1.32
N ARG A 306 5.39 5.00 0.44
CA ARG A 306 5.11 4.81 -0.98
C ARG A 306 5.13 3.33 -1.29
N SER A 307 4.07 2.88 -1.95
CA SER A 307 3.95 1.51 -2.42
C SER A 307 4.84 1.30 -3.65
#